data_AF-A0A3P9P1R1-F1
#
_entry.id   AF-A0A3P9P1R1-F1
#
_cell.length_a   1.000
_cell.length_b   1.000
_cell.length_c   1.000
_cell.angle_alpha   90.00
_cell.angle_beta   90.00
_cell.angle_gamma   90.00
#
_symmetry.space_group_name_H-M   'P 1'
#
loop_
_entity.id
_entity.type
_entity.pdbx_description
1 polymer ?
#
loop_
_entity_poly.entity_id
_entity_poly.type
_entity_poly.pdbx_seq_one_letter_code
_entity_poly.pdbx_strand_id
1 'polypeptide(L)'
;NAKNVKQMLLDWCRAKTEPYEGVDIQNFSSSWKDGIAFCALVHRFYPDAFEYSTLNPYKPRDNFQLAFSTARLAGCPPLLDAEDLVRMKEPDWKCVYTYIQEFYRCLVEKGLVKTKKRP
;
A
#
# COMPACT_ATOMS: atom_id res chain seq x y z
N ASN A 1 12.38 18.98 2.51
CA ASN A 1 11.37 19.24 3.56
C ASN A 1 10.49 17.99 3.70
N ALA A 2 10.61 17.23 4.79
CA ALA A 2 10.00 15.89 4.92
C ALA A 2 8.46 15.90 4.86
N LYS A 3 7.82 16.98 5.32
CA LYS A 3 6.36 17.18 5.21
C LYS A 3 5.87 17.12 3.75
N ASN A 4 6.65 17.65 2.82
CA ASN A 4 6.29 17.66 1.40
C ASN A 4 6.36 16.26 0.77
N VAL A 5 7.29 15.41 1.23
CA VAL A 5 7.44 14.03 0.72
C VAL A 5 6.30 13.15 1.22
N LYS A 6 5.94 13.28 2.51
CA LYS A 6 4.80 12.54 3.08
C LYS A 6 3.50 12.87 2.35
N GLN A 7 3.25 14.15 2.08
CA GLN A 7 2.06 14.56 1.33
C GLN A 7 2.07 14.05 -0.11
N MET A 8 3.20 14.18 -0.81
CA MET A 8 3.36 13.66 -2.17
C MET A 8 3.05 12.16 -2.25
N LEU A 9 3.53 11.37 -1.28
CA LEU A 9 3.27 9.93 -1.25
C LEU A 9 1.81 9.62 -0.95
N LEU A 10 1.16 10.41 -0.08
CA LEU A 10 -0.27 10.27 0.22
C LEU A 10 -1.12 10.54 -1.02
N ASP A 11 -0.83 11.63 -1.73
CA ASP A 11 -1.52 12.00 -2.97
C ASP A 11 -1.29 10.97 -4.07
N TRP A 12 -0.07 10.40 -4.15
CA TRP A 12 0.21 9.29 -5.05
C TRP A 12 -0.63 8.05 -4.72
N CYS A 13 -0.74 7.66 -3.45
CA CYS A 13 -1.59 6.53 -3.05
C CYS A 13 -3.03 6.77 -3.48
N ARG A 14 -3.60 7.93 -3.16
CA ARG A 14 -4.96 8.34 -3.55
C ARG A 14 -5.16 8.24 -5.06
N ALA A 15 -4.25 8.81 -5.85
CA ALA A 15 -4.35 8.78 -7.30
C ALA A 15 -4.24 7.37 -7.90
N LYS A 16 -3.58 6.43 -7.21
CA LYS A 16 -3.48 5.03 -7.66
C LYS A 16 -4.66 4.17 -7.22
N THR A 17 -5.32 4.53 -6.13
CA THR A 17 -6.46 3.80 -5.60
C THR A 17 -7.82 4.43 -5.91
N GLU A 18 -7.87 5.60 -6.55
CA GLU A 18 -9.11 6.29 -6.95
C GLU A 18 -10.13 5.39 -7.70
N PRO A 19 -9.71 4.46 -8.58
CA PRO A 19 -10.66 3.56 -9.25
C PRO A 19 -11.21 2.42 -8.37
N TYR A 20 -10.74 2.26 -7.13
CA TYR A 20 -11.09 1.13 -6.27
C TYR A 20 -12.17 1.53 -5.27
N GLU A 21 -13.28 0.80 -5.31
CA GLU A 21 -14.33 0.93 -4.32
C GLU A 21 -13.86 0.48 -2.93
N GLY A 22 -14.40 1.13 -1.89
CA GLY A 22 -14.10 0.82 -0.50
C GLY A 22 -12.74 1.33 -0.02
N VAL A 23 -12.04 2.15 -0.81
CA VAL A 23 -10.73 2.74 -0.43
C VAL A 23 -10.84 4.25 -0.29
N ASP A 24 -10.64 4.74 0.92
CA ASP A 24 -10.47 6.16 1.20
C ASP A 24 -9.20 6.43 2.03
N ILE A 25 -8.12 6.82 1.34
CA ILE A 25 -6.82 7.05 1.95
C ILE A 25 -6.72 8.49 2.44
N GLN A 26 -6.86 8.69 3.75
CA GLN A 26 -6.79 9.99 4.41
C GLN A 26 -5.51 10.19 5.22
N ASN A 27 -4.86 9.10 5.62
CA ASN A 27 -3.65 9.09 6.42
C ASN A 27 -2.84 7.81 6.16
N PHE A 28 -1.74 7.63 6.90
CA PHE A 28 -0.95 6.40 6.89
C PHE A 28 -1.24 5.51 8.12
N SER A 29 -2.39 5.61 8.77
CA SER A 29 -2.78 4.77 9.90
C SER A 29 -4.14 4.12 9.66
N SER A 30 -5.21 4.74 10.13
CA SER A 30 -6.56 4.17 10.15
C SER A 30 -7.11 3.82 8.77
N SER A 31 -6.71 4.55 7.71
CA SER A 31 -7.09 4.24 6.32
C SER A 31 -6.53 2.91 5.80
N TRP A 32 -5.59 2.29 6.51
CA TRP A 32 -4.90 1.07 6.09
C TRP A 32 -5.22 -0.13 6.97
N LYS A 33 -6.06 0.05 8.00
CA LYS A 33 -6.28 -0.94 9.07
C LYS A 33 -6.96 -2.23 8.60
N ASP A 34 -7.74 -2.17 7.53
CA ASP A 34 -8.49 -3.32 6.99
C ASP A 34 -7.72 -4.07 5.89
N GLY A 35 -6.54 -3.58 5.51
CA GLY A 35 -5.72 -4.15 4.45
C GLY A 35 -6.23 -3.89 3.02
N ILE A 36 -7.41 -3.30 2.83
CA ILE A 36 -8.00 -3.08 1.51
C ILE A 36 -7.19 -2.04 0.73
N ALA A 37 -6.77 -0.95 1.39
CA ALA A 37 -5.90 0.05 0.78
C ALA A 37 -4.55 -0.53 0.30
N PHE A 38 -3.97 -1.48 1.05
CA PHE A 38 -2.77 -2.19 0.62
C PHE A 38 -3.05 -3.06 -0.62
N CYS A 39 -4.14 -3.82 -0.61
CA CYS A 39 -4.55 -4.66 -1.74
C CYS A 39 -4.79 -3.83 -3.00
N ALA A 40 -5.56 -2.74 -2.91
CA ALA A 40 -5.85 -1.87 -4.04
C ALA A 40 -4.57 -1.32 -4.67
N LEU A 41 -3.63 -0.89 -3.83
CA LEU A 41 -2.39 -0.31 -4.29
C LEU A 41 -1.52 -1.34 -5.02
N VAL A 42 -1.36 -2.55 -4.49
CA VAL A 42 -0.55 -3.60 -5.16
C VAL A 42 -1.24 -4.12 -6.41
N HIS A 43 -2.57 -4.30 -6.38
CA HIS A 43 -3.38 -4.74 -7.53
C HIS A 43 -3.29 -3.73 -8.68
N ARG A 44 -3.11 -2.44 -8.39
CA ARG A 44 -2.93 -1.43 -9.45
C ARG A 44 -1.69 -1.68 -10.33
N PHE A 45 -0.67 -2.35 -9.79
CA PHE A 45 0.55 -2.70 -10.52
C PHE A 45 0.59 -4.16 -10.96
N TYR A 46 -0.18 -5.03 -10.29
CA TYR A 46 -0.29 -6.45 -10.59
C TYR A 46 -1.77 -6.87 -10.60
N PRO A 47 -2.56 -6.44 -11.60
CA PRO A 47 -4.00 -6.70 -11.65
C PRO A 47 -4.32 -8.20 -11.80
N ASP A 48 -3.40 -8.97 -12.37
CA ASP A 48 -3.57 -10.42 -12.57
C ASP A 48 -3.19 -11.25 -11.33
N ALA A 49 -2.76 -10.62 -10.23
CA ALA A 49 -2.30 -11.34 -9.04
C ALA A 49 -3.45 -11.93 -8.22
N PHE A 50 -4.61 -11.26 -8.18
CA PHE A 50 -5.79 -11.70 -7.45
C PHE A 50 -7.02 -10.88 -7.85
N GLU A 51 -8.21 -11.38 -7.54
CA GLU A 51 -9.47 -10.69 -7.85
C GLU A 51 -9.87 -9.71 -6.72
N TYR A 52 -9.70 -8.40 -6.95
CA TYR A 52 -9.99 -7.37 -5.95
C TYR A 52 -11.45 -7.36 -5.46
N SER A 53 -12.43 -7.66 -6.32
CA SER A 53 -13.86 -7.69 -5.98
C SER A 53 -14.22 -8.72 -4.90
N THR A 54 -13.35 -9.70 -4.66
CA THR A 54 -13.57 -10.75 -3.66
C THR A 54 -13.09 -10.37 -2.26
N LEU A 55 -12.39 -9.24 -2.12
CA LEU A 55 -11.82 -8.81 -0.85
C LEU A 55 -12.91 -8.41 0.15
N ASN A 56 -12.63 -8.68 1.42
CA ASN A 56 -13.56 -8.42 2.49
C ASN A 56 -12.88 -7.56 3.58
N PRO A 57 -13.37 -6.35 3.88
CA PRO A 57 -12.76 -5.48 4.90
C PRO A 57 -12.83 -6.09 6.32
N TYR A 58 -13.68 -7.09 6.56
CA TYR A 58 -13.77 -7.83 7.81
C TYR A 58 -12.75 -8.98 7.92
N LYS A 59 -11.90 -9.17 6.90
CA LYS A 59 -10.82 -10.16 6.88
C LYS A 59 -9.44 -9.49 6.75
N PRO A 60 -9.05 -8.59 7.66
CA PRO A 60 -7.82 -7.81 7.54
C PRO A 60 -6.56 -8.68 7.46
N ARG A 61 -6.53 -9.81 8.19
CA ARG A 61 -5.42 -10.77 8.13
C ARG A 61 -5.18 -11.26 6.71
N ASP A 62 -6.23 -11.72 6.03
CA ASP A 62 -6.15 -12.26 4.67
C ASP A 62 -5.73 -11.16 3.69
N ASN A 63 -6.30 -9.95 3.85
CA ASN A 63 -5.97 -8.80 3.00
C ASN A 63 -4.49 -8.39 3.16
N PHE A 64 -3.96 -8.29 4.38
CA PHE A 64 -2.55 -7.96 4.60
C PHE A 64 -1.62 -9.03 4.02
N GLN A 65 -1.91 -10.31 4.26
CA GLN A 65 -1.10 -11.41 3.74
C GLN A 65 -1.08 -11.42 2.20
N LEU A 66 -2.25 -11.21 1.57
CA LEU A 66 -2.37 -11.13 0.12
C LEU A 66 -1.60 -9.93 -0.44
N ALA A 67 -1.75 -8.76 0.18
CA ALA A 67 -1.05 -7.56 -0.28
C ALA A 67 0.47 -7.71 -0.15
N PHE A 68 0.97 -8.20 0.98
CA PHE A 68 2.41 -8.34 1.22
C PHE A 68 3.04 -9.46 0.41
N SER A 69 2.32 -10.56 0.15
CA SER A 69 2.79 -11.60 -0.77
C SER A 69 2.87 -11.08 -2.20
N THR A 70 1.85 -10.34 -2.66
CA THR A 70 1.84 -9.72 -4.00
C THR A 70 2.93 -8.66 -4.15
N ALA A 71 3.18 -7.85 -3.11
CA ALA A 71 4.23 -6.84 -3.12
C ALA A 71 5.65 -7.41 -3.34
N ARG A 72 5.87 -8.70 -3.03
CA ARG A 72 7.14 -9.39 -3.33
C ARG A 72 7.40 -9.50 -4.83
N LEU A 73 6.36 -9.50 -5.68
CA LEU A 73 6.53 -9.44 -7.13
C LEU A 73 7.20 -8.12 -7.56
N ALA A 74 7.00 -7.05 -6.79
CA ALA A 74 7.71 -5.79 -6.94
C ALA A 74 9.13 -5.81 -6.34
N GLY A 75 9.54 -6.88 -5.67
CA GLY A 75 10.80 -6.95 -4.93
C GLY A 75 10.76 -6.21 -3.58
N CYS A 76 9.57 -5.84 -3.11
CA CYS A 76 9.42 -5.16 -1.82
C CYS A 76 9.58 -6.17 -0.66
N PRO A 77 10.47 -5.90 0.30
CA PRO A 77 10.63 -6.76 1.47
C PRO A 77 9.42 -6.66 2.41
N PRO A 78 9.10 -7.73 3.16
CA PRO A 78 8.02 -7.71 4.16
C PRO A 78 8.51 -6.96 5.42
N LEU A 79 8.34 -5.64 5.45
CA LEU A 79 8.69 -4.81 6.62
C LEU A 79 7.60 -4.77 7.70
N LEU A 80 6.39 -5.24 7.37
CA LEU A 80 5.24 -5.30 8.26
C LEU A 80 4.77 -6.74 8.43
N ASP A 81 4.35 -7.09 9.64
CA ASP A 81 3.74 -8.38 9.94
C ASP A 81 2.22 -8.26 10.00
N ALA A 82 1.53 -9.15 9.29
CA ALA A 82 0.07 -9.13 9.20
C ALA A 82 -0.61 -9.41 10.56
N GLU A 83 -0.04 -10.29 11.39
CA GLU A 83 -0.57 -10.60 12.71
C GLU A 83 -0.50 -9.39 13.63
N ASP A 84 0.62 -8.68 13.59
CA ASP A 84 0.83 -7.48 14.42
C ASP A 84 -0.13 -6.36 14.03
N LEU A 85 -0.34 -6.12 12.73
CA LEU A 85 -1.28 -5.09 12.27
C LEU A 85 -2.73 -5.39 12.67
N VAL A 86 -3.13 -6.68 12.67
CA VAL A 86 -4.49 -7.10 13.07
C VAL A 86 -4.70 -6.99 14.58
N ARG A 87 -3.65 -7.17 15.39
CA ARG A 87 -3.73 -7.04 16.85
C ARG A 87 -3.84 -5.59 17.31
N MET A 88 -3.37 -4.65 16.49
CA MET A 88 -3.44 -3.23 16.77
C MET A 88 -4.83 -2.67 16.43
N LYS A 89 -5.30 -1.71 17.23
CA LYS A 89 -6.53 -0.96 16.90
C LYS A 89 -6.39 -0.23 15.56
N GLU A 90 -5.22 0.37 15.34
CA GLU A 90 -4.81 1.03 14.11
C GLU A 90 -3.28 0.90 13.97
N PRO A 91 -2.76 0.78 12.74
CA PRO A 91 -1.33 0.62 12.54
C PRO A 91 -0.56 1.93 12.80
N ASP A 92 0.68 1.81 13.28
CA ASP A 92 1.55 2.97 13.47
C ASP A 92 1.85 3.66 12.13
N TRP A 93 1.62 4.98 12.07
CA TRP A 93 1.71 5.71 10.83
C TRP A 93 3.13 5.76 10.23
N LYS A 94 4.18 5.66 11.06
CA LYS A 94 5.57 5.64 10.59
C LYS A 94 5.88 4.28 9.97
N CYS A 95 5.38 3.19 10.55
CA CYS A 95 5.54 1.85 9.99
C CYS A 95 4.88 1.74 8.61
N VAL A 96 3.62 2.16 8.49
CA VAL A 96 2.90 2.18 7.20
C VAL A 96 3.59 3.12 6.21
N TYR A 97 3.93 4.35 6.61
CA TYR A 97 4.63 5.30 5.74
C TYR A 97 5.95 4.72 5.22
N THR A 98 6.74 4.08 6.09
CA THR A 98 8.02 3.46 5.71
C THR A 98 7.82 2.32 4.71
N TYR A 99 6.82 1.46 4.94
CA TYR A 99 6.48 0.39 4.02
C TYR A 99 6.04 0.92 2.64
N ILE A 100 5.16 1.94 2.60
CA ILE A 100 4.71 2.52 1.33
C ILE A 100 5.84 3.24 0.60
N GLN A 101 6.73 3.91 1.33
CA GLN A 101 7.91 4.55 0.75
C GLN A 101 8.83 3.50 0.11
N GLU A 102 9.04 2.37 0.79
CA GLU A 102 9.83 1.26 0.27
C GLU A 102 9.17 0.61 -0.95
N PHE A 103 7.87 0.32 -0.89
CA PHE A 103 7.13 -0.22 -2.01
C PHE A 103 7.21 0.70 -3.25
N TYR A 104 7.06 2.01 -3.05
CA TYR A 104 7.26 3.00 -4.10
C TYR A 104 8.66 2.93 -4.70
N ARG A 105 9.71 2.82 -3.87
CA ARG A 105 11.11 2.68 -4.33
C ARG A 105 11.28 1.42 -5.19
N CYS A 106 10.78 0.29 -4.74
CA CYS A 106 10.85 -0.98 -5.49
C CYS A 106 10.14 -0.89 -6.86
N LEU A 107 8.98 -0.24 -6.92
CA LEU A 107 8.28 0.00 -8.19
C LEU A 107 9.07 0.91 -9.14
N VAL A 108 9.74 1.94 -8.61
CA VAL A 108 10.60 2.83 -9.40
C VAL A 108 11.81 2.06 -9.96
N GLU A 109 12.44 1.21 -9.16
CA GLU A 109 13.57 0.37 -9.60
C GLU A 109 13.18 -0.61 -10.70
N LYS A 110 11.94 -1.13 -10.66
CA LYS A 110 11.36 -1.95 -11.73
C LYS A 110 10.84 -1.17 -12.93
N GLY A 111 10.90 0.16 -12.91
CA GLY A 111 10.37 1.02 -13.98
C GLY A 111 8.85 1.07 -14.07
N LEU A 112 8.12 0.57 -13.06
CA LEU A 112 6.65 0.58 -13.00
C LEU A 112 6.09 1.94 -12.57
N VAL A 113 6.92 2.77 -11.93
CA VAL A 113 6.60 4.15 -11.61
C VAL A 113 7.64 5.06 -12.24
N LYS A 114 7.19 5.94 -13.14
CA LYS A 114 8.05 6.96 -13.75
C LYS A 114 8.23 8.12 -12.77
N THR A 115 9.41 8.26 -12.19
CA THR A 115 9.81 9.52 -11.56
C THR A 115 10.23 10.49 -12.66
N LYS A 116 9.81 11.76 -12.57
CA LYS A 116 10.41 12.80 -13.42
C LYS A 116 11.91 12.80 -13.09
N LYS A 117 12.77 12.33 -14.00
CA LYS A 117 14.20 12.61 -13.91
C LYS A 117 14.32 14.13 -13.80
N ARG A 118 14.89 14.64 -12.70
CA ARG A 118 15.36 16.02 -12.72
C ARG A 118 16.44 16.08 -13.81
N PRO A 119 16.34 17.04 -14.74
CA PRO A 119 17.38 17.24 -15.74
C PRO A 119 18.73 17.49 -15.08
#